data_AF-A0A2E5DX38-F1
#
_entry.id   AF-A0A2E5DX38-F1
#
_cell.length_a   1.000
_cell.length_b   1.000
_cell.length_c   1.000
_cell.angle_alpha   90.00
_cell.angle_beta   90.00
_cell.angle_gamma   90.00
#
_symmetry.space_group_name_H-M   'P 1'
#
loop_
_entity.id
_entity.type
_entity.pdbx_description
1 polymer ?
#
loop_
_entity_poly.entity_id
_entity_poly.type
_entity_poly.pdbx_seq_one_letter_code
_entity_poly.pdbx_strand_id
1 'polypeptide(L)'
;MFAILKELISLLLCIKYDICHILCNNAVKVMKKTPLAKNFNFYGQNDQTAPDATLRVVVATSIRNIGGDDKIGSTVKVGDQELYLKGTLESLLDATNVGAQYINKISVVGVVVDDMPQTDQLYGYSALPDPQNHNWIIPSNYQYRGQPIADLVQHIPSSFRALPLEDKSARRHAKEEFEKAVLQYADQVQADVILSDHLMLKIERMHTVMPTVNIHPAVTRPDSPYMCRGKIITAEIINRANQNGSTQTGATLHFINDNFDDGLIIADADHVQIMSGTSEELVRHQVYQEAKNPLVIEGLIHLANNMDYFCQATAANAVEEQQHVDNAANVLVNRL
;
A
#
# COMPACT_ATOMS: atom_id res chain seq x y z
N MET A 1 21.02 -44.98 55.42
CA MET A 1 21.81 -44.30 54.37
C MET A 1 21.08 -44.28 53.02
N PHE A 2 20.55 -45.41 52.52
CA PHE A 2 19.80 -45.45 51.24
C PHE A 2 18.45 -44.70 51.22
N ALA A 3 17.74 -44.63 52.35
CA ALA A 3 16.46 -43.89 52.42
C ALA A 3 16.65 -42.36 52.28
N ILE A 4 17.69 -41.82 52.93
CA ILE A 4 18.03 -40.39 52.88
C ILE A 4 18.48 -39.97 51.48
N LEU A 5 19.17 -40.85 50.75
CA LEU A 5 19.59 -40.59 49.36
C LEU A 5 18.39 -40.54 48.39
N LYS A 6 17.36 -41.36 48.62
CA LYS A 6 16.12 -41.33 47.82
C LYS A 6 15.32 -40.04 48.04
N GLU A 7 15.22 -39.58 49.29
CA GLU A 7 14.55 -38.31 49.58
C GLU A 7 15.33 -37.10 49.02
N LEU A 8 16.67 -37.11 49.11
CA LEU A 8 17.50 -36.06 48.49
C LEU A 8 17.37 -36.03 46.97
N ILE A 9 17.29 -37.19 46.30
CA ILE A 9 17.10 -37.26 44.85
C ILE A 9 15.68 -36.80 44.46
N SER A 10 14.65 -37.16 45.24
CA SER A 10 13.28 -36.64 45.03
C SER A 10 13.20 -35.12 45.24
N LEU A 11 13.89 -34.59 46.26
CA LEU A 11 13.94 -33.15 46.53
C LEU A 11 14.70 -32.40 45.43
N LEU A 12 15.80 -32.97 44.91
CA LEU A 12 16.55 -32.42 43.78
C LEU A 12 15.77 -32.48 42.46
N LEU A 13 14.93 -33.49 42.26
CA LEU A 13 14.05 -33.61 41.09
C LEU A 13 12.86 -32.65 41.19
N CYS A 14 12.27 -32.44 42.37
CA CYS A 14 11.25 -31.40 42.60
C CYS A 14 11.83 -30.00 42.41
N ILE A 15 13.03 -29.72 42.93
CA ILE A 15 13.69 -28.42 42.73
C ILE A 15 14.04 -28.21 41.25
N LYS A 16 14.39 -29.26 40.49
CA LYS A 16 14.59 -29.14 39.03
C LYS A 16 13.28 -28.90 38.27
N TYR A 17 12.18 -29.52 38.68
CA TYR A 17 10.86 -29.32 38.07
C TYR A 17 10.27 -27.95 38.40
N ASP A 18 10.41 -27.49 39.64
CA ASP A 18 9.96 -26.15 40.04
C ASP A 18 10.88 -25.06 39.49
N ILE A 19 12.20 -25.27 39.35
CA ILE A 19 13.08 -24.32 38.66
C ILE A 19 12.82 -24.32 37.15
N CYS A 20 12.46 -25.45 36.52
CA CYS A 20 12.01 -25.44 35.13
C CYS A 20 10.64 -24.75 34.97
N HIS A 21 9.72 -24.89 35.92
CA HIS A 21 8.43 -24.19 35.85
C HIS A 21 8.52 -22.72 36.24
N ILE A 22 9.41 -22.34 37.16
CA ILE A 22 9.67 -20.95 37.57
C ILE A 22 10.53 -20.22 36.53
N LEU A 23 11.44 -20.91 35.83
CA LEU A 23 12.15 -20.35 34.67
C LEU A 23 11.33 -20.37 33.38
N CYS A 24 10.30 -21.22 33.26
CA CYS A 24 9.32 -21.14 32.16
C CYS A 24 8.16 -20.17 32.43
N ASN A 25 7.84 -19.80 33.68
CA ASN A 25 6.68 -18.94 33.99
C ASN A 25 7.01 -17.53 34.52
N ASN A 26 8.27 -17.13 34.69
CA ASN A 26 8.63 -15.76 35.11
C ASN A 26 9.34 -14.90 34.04
N ALA A 27 9.20 -15.25 32.75
CA ALA A 27 9.59 -14.36 31.64
C ALA A 27 8.39 -13.68 30.95
N VAL A 28 7.24 -13.58 31.64
CA VAL A 28 6.04 -12.89 31.14
C VAL A 28 5.76 -11.65 31.97
N LYS A 29 6.59 -10.62 31.77
CA LYS A 29 6.14 -9.22 31.75
C LYS A 29 7.20 -8.31 31.11
N VAL A 30 6.80 -7.79 29.96
CA VAL A 30 7.23 -6.52 29.34
C VAL A 30 8.69 -6.45 28.88
N MET A 31 8.97 -7.10 27.75
CA MET A 31 9.31 -6.35 26.55
C MET A 31 8.49 -6.94 25.42
N LYS A 32 7.43 -6.23 25.01
CA LYS A 32 6.73 -6.53 23.76
C LYS A 32 7.79 -6.48 22.66
N LYS A 33 8.15 -7.64 22.10
CA LYS A 33 8.68 -7.64 20.74
C LYS A 33 7.55 -7.05 19.89
N THR A 34 7.81 -5.94 19.21
CA THR A 34 7.07 -5.55 18.01
C THR A 34 7.94 -6.05 16.84
N PRO A 35 7.77 -7.29 16.35
CA PRO A 35 8.60 -7.80 15.26
C PRO A 35 7.87 -7.51 13.95
N LEU A 36 7.90 -6.26 13.50
CA LEU A 36 7.52 -5.84 12.14
C LEU A 36 8.49 -4.76 11.60
N ALA A 37 9.13 -3.98 12.48
CA ALA A 37 10.02 -2.87 12.11
C ALA A 37 11.41 -3.27 11.55
N LYS A 38 11.69 -4.55 11.26
CA LYS A 38 13.02 -4.95 10.76
C LYS A 38 13.21 -4.88 9.25
N ASN A 39 12.14 -4.66 8.49
CA ASN A 39 12.14 -4.84 7.04
C ASN A 39 11.68 -3.60 6.26
N PHE A 40 11.42 -2.47 6.93
CA PHE A 40 10.96 -1.23 6.29
C PHE A 40 11.95 -0.11 6.57
N ASN A 41 12.23 0.68 5.54
CA ASN A 41 12.93 1.94 5.71
C ASN A 41 11.89 3.06 5.70
N PHE A 42 11.94 3.93 6.71
CA PHE A 42 11.10 5.12 6.81
C PHE A 42 11.95 6.35 6.56
N TYR A 43 11.45 7.29 5.77
CA TYR A 43 12.17 8.49 5.35
C TYR A 43 11.49 9.72 5.93
N GLY A 44 12.25 10.76 6.24
CA GLY A 44 11.70 11.97 6.84
C GLY A 44 11.26 11.77 8.28
N GLN A 45 12.03 12.30 9.22
CA GLN A 45 11.66 12.32 10.63
C GLN A 45 11.68 13.74 11.15
N ASN A 46 10.67 14.08 11.93
CA ASN A 46 10.71 15.24 12.81
C ASN A 46 10.94 14.76 14.25
N ASP A 47 11.82 15.41 15.01
CA ASP A 47 12.09 15.11 16.42
C ASP A 47 10.92 15.48 17.37
N GLN A 48 9.78 15.86 16.81
CA GLN A 48 8.60 16.26 17.58
C GLN A 48 7.67 15.07 17.81
N THR A 49 7.11 14.99 19.02
CA THR A 49 6.07 14.01 19.35
C THR A 49 4.87 14.21 18.44
N ALA A 50 4.55 13.19 17.66
CA ALA A 50 3.46 13.20 16.69
C ALA A 50 2.13 13.65 17.31
N PRO A 51 1.29 14.40 16.56
CA PRO A 51 -0.08 14.63 16.98
C PRO A 51 -0.84 13.31 17.08
N ASP A 52 -1.68 13.17 18.11
CA ASP A 52 -2.55 12.00 18.34
C ASP A 52 -3.73 11.91 17.35
N ALA A 53 -3.63 12.58 16.20
CA ALA A 53 -4.70 12.67 15.22
C ALA A 53 -4.82 11.38 14.38
N THR A 54 -6.06 11.00 14.09
CA THR A 54 -6.35 9.91 13.15
C THR A 54 -6.22 10.42 11.73
N LEU A 55 -5.37 9.79 10.91
CA LEU A 55 -5.26 10.10 9.49
C LEU A 55 -6.48 9.59 8.73
N ARG A 56 -7.19 10.49 8.04
CA ARG A 56 -8.37 10.19 7.23
C ARG A 56 -7.94 9.97 5.78
N VAL A 57 -8.18 8.76 5.27
CA VAL A 57 -7.66 8.32 3.96
C VAL A 57 -8.81 8.05 3.00
N VAL A 58 -8.72 8.63 1.80
CA VAL A 58 -9.49 8.16 0.63
C VAL A 58 -8.60 7.24 -0.18
N VAL A 59 -9.07 6.03 -0.50
CA VAL A 59 -8.35 5.11 -1.39
C VAL A 59 -8.91 5.20 -2.80
N ALA A 60 -8.10 5.57 -3.79
CA ALA A 60 -8.48 5.63 -5.20
C ALA A 60 -7.88 4.43 -5.95
N THR A 61 -8.71 3.70 -6.69
CA THR A 61 -8.31 2.44 -7.32
C THR A 61 -9.01 2.15 -8.64
N SER A 62 -8.39 1.28 -9.45
CA SER A 62 -8.96 0.70 -10.67
C SER A 62 -9.19 -0.81 -10.50
N ILE A 63 -10.44 -1.21 -10.30
CA ILE A 63 -10.85 -2.59 -10.07
C ILE A 63 -10.52 -3.49 -11.26
N ARG A 64 -10.63 -2.99 -12.50
CA ARG A 64 -10.26 -3.76 -13.71
C ARG A 64 -8.88 -4.40 -13.65
N ASN A 65 -7.90 -3.74 -13.03
CA ASN A 65 -6.52 -4.22 -12.95
C ASN A 65 -6.28 -4.97 -11.65
N ILE A 66 -6.75 -4.45 -10.51
CA ILE A 66 -6.60 -5.14 -9.21
C ILE A 66 -7.32 -6.51 -9.22
N GLY A 67 -8.56 -6.53 -9.68
CA GLY A 67 -9.35 -7.75 -9.80
C GLY A 67 -8.92 -8.56 -11.01
N GLY A 68 -9.00 -7.97 -12.22
CA GLY A 68 -8.80 -8.71 -13.47
C GLY A 68 -7.40 -9.30 -13.64
N ASP A 69 -6.35 -8.50 -13.41
CA ASP A 69 -4.97 -8.91 -13.65
C ASP A 69 -4.32 -9.51 -12.40
N ASP A 70 -4.47 -8.82 -11.27
CA ASP A 70 -3.85 -9.24 -10.01
C ASP A 70 -4.66 -10.29 -9.27
N LYS A 71 -5.92 -10.55 -9.65
CA LYS A 71 -6.82 -11.54 -9.03
C LYS A 71 -7.07 -11.27 -7.54
N ILE A 72 -6.93 -10.02 -7.09
CA ILE A 72 -7.20 -9.65 -5.71
C ILE A 72 -8.65 -9.94 -5.33
N GLY A 73 -8.86 -10.36 -4.08
CA GLY A 73 -10.18 -10.75 -3.58
C GLY A 73 -10.61 -12.15 -4.02
N SER A 74 -9.73 -12.90 -4.71
CA SER A 74 -9.99 -14.27 -5.16
C SER A 74 -8.98 -15.27 -4.58
N THR A 75 -9.30 -16.56 -4.71
CA THR A 75 -8.40 -17.67 -4.41
C THR A 75 -7.71 -18.14 -5.68
N VAL A 76 -6.38 -18.18 -5.67
CA VAL A 76 -5.56 -18.68 -6.77
C VAL A 76 -4.88 -19.99 -6.39
N LYS A 77 -4.69 -20.86 -7.38
CA LYS A 77 -3.98 -22.12 -7.20
C LYS A 77 -2.51 -21.95 -7.51
N VAL A 78 -1.65 -22.26 -6.55
CA VAL A 78 -0.19 -22.27 -6.69
C VAL A 78 0.32 -23.66 -6.34
N GLY A 79 0.65 -24.44 -7.37
CA GLY A 79 0.94 -25.87 -7.20
C GLY A 79 -0.28 -26.60 -6.64
N ASP A 80 -0.11 -27.24 -5.49
CA ASP A 80 -1.19 -27.94 -4.76
C ASP A 80 -1.87 -27.07 -3.68
N GLN A 81 -1.46 -25.81 -3.54
CA GLN A 81 -2.02 -24.88 -2.55
C GLN A 81 -3.05 -23.95 -3.18
N GLU A 82 -4.03 -23.57 -2.37
CA GLU A 82 -4.98 -22.50 -2.65
C GLU A 82 -4.65 -21.31 -1.76
N LEU A 83 -4.37 -20.16 -2.38
CA LEU A 83 -3.97 -18.94 -1.71
C LEU A 83 -5.02 -17.85 -1.96
N TYR A 84 -5.52 -17.25 -0.88
CA TYR A 84 -6.37 -16.06 -1.00
C TYR A 84 -5.50 -14.82 -1.25
N LEU A 85 -5.75 -14.12 -2.35
CA LEU A 85 -5.04 -12.89 -2.70
C LEU A 85 -5.68 -11.68 -2.01
N LYS A 86 -5.32 -11.49 -0.74
CA LYS A 86 -5.74 -10.33 0.05
C LYS A 86 -5.11 -9.04 -0.47
N GLY A 87 -5.95 -8.07 -0.83
CA GLY A 87 -5.53 -6.79 -1.37
C GLY A 87 -5.07 -5.79 -0.31
N THR A 88 -4.56 -4.65 -0.80
CA THR A 88 -4.10 -3.54 0.04
C THR A 88 -5.28 -2.84 0.73
N LEU A 89 -6.37 -2.57 0.01
CA LEU A 89 -7.59 -2.00 0.63
C LEU A 89 -8.16 -2.91 1.73
N GLU A 90 -8.31 -4.21 1.46
CA GLU A 90 -8.80 -5.17 2.45
C GLU A 90 -7.89 -5.23 3.69
N SER A 91 -6.56 -5.28 3.49
CA SER A 91 -5.59 -5.28 4.59
C SER A 91 -5.64 -4.00 5.42
N LEU A 92 -5.79 -2.85 4.76
CA LEU A 92 -5.89 -1.56 5.43
C LEU A 92 -7.17 -1.47 6.26
N LEU A 93 -8.31 -1.93 5.73
CA LEU A 93 -9.57 -1.99 6.45
C LEU A 93 -9.45 -2.92 7.67
N ASP A 94 -8.91 -4.13 7.51
CA ASP A 94 -8.70 -5.08 8.62
C ASP A 94 -7.87 -4.49 9.75
N ALA A 95 -6.79 -3.81 9.40
CA ALA A 95 -5.86 -3.23 10.37
C ALA A 95 -6.41 -2.01 11.12
N THR A 96 -7.47 -1.39 10.59
CA THR A 96 -8.06 -0.13 11.07
C THR A 96 -9.53 -0.25 11.49
N ASN A 97 -10.08 -1.47 11.47
CA ASN A 97 -11.44 -1.77 11.86
C ASN A 97 -11.64 -1.76 13.39
N VAL A 98 -12.90 -1.92 13.83
CA VAL A 98 -13.25 -2.03 15.25
C VAL A 98 -12.50 -3.21 15.90
N GLY A 99 -11.77 -2.91 16.97
CA GLY A 99 -10.96 -3.89 17.70
C GLY A 99 -9.57 -4.14 17.11
N ALA A 100 -9.24 -3.52 15.96
CA ALA A 100 -7.94 -3.67 15.33
C ALA A 100 -6.87 -2.77 15.97
N GLN A 101 -5.60 -3.11 15.71
CA GLN A 101 -4.45 -2.44 16.32
C GLN A 101 -4.35 -0.95 15.98
N TYR A 102 -4.72 -0.56 14.76
CA TYR A 102 -4.51 0.79 14.24
C TYR A 102 -5.81 1.61 14.09
N ILE A 103 -6.87 1.21 14.79
CA ILE A 103 -8.19 1.85 14.76
C ILE A 103 -8.14 3.38 15.03
N ASN A 104 -7.30 3.85 15.93
CA ASN A 104 -7.20 5.29 16.27
C ASN A 104 -6.08 6.02 15.52
N LYS A 105 -5.44 5.34 14.55
CA LYS A 105 -4.30 5.90 13.79
C LYS A 105 -4.68 6.21 12.35
N ILE A 106 -5.47 5.35 11.72
CA ILE A 106 -5.97 5.55 10.37
C ILE A 106 -7.48 5.31 10.34
N SER A 107 -8.19 6.11 9.56
CA SER A 107 -9.58 5.86 9.18
C SER A 107 -9.71 5.95 7.67
N VAL A 108 -10.08 4.84 7.01
CA VAL A 108 -10.55 4.88 5.62
C VAL A 108 -11.92 5.56 5.61
N VAL A 109 -12.02 6.72 4.96
CA VAL A 109 -13.25 7.55 4.93
C VAL A 109 -13.96 7.49 3.58
N GLY A 110 -13.34 6.91 2.57
CA GLY A 110 -13.95 6.70 1.25
C GLY A 110 -13.07 5.85 0.34
N VAL A 111 -13.70 5.23 -0.65
CA VAL A 111 -13.05 4.43 -1.69
C VAL A 111 -13.55 4.92 -3.05
N VAL A 112 -12.66 5.51 -3.84
CA VAL A 112 -12.98 5.97 -5.19
C VAL A 112 -12.64 4.87 -6.19
N VAL A 113 -13.62 4.50 -7.01
CA VAL A 113 -13.46 3.55 -8.12
C VAL A 113 -13.59 4.30 -9.45
N ASP A 114 -12.57 4.21 -10.31
CA ASP A 114 -12.52 4.95 -11.59
C ASP A 114 -13.05 4.18 -12.80
N ASP A 115 -13.39 2.91 -12.62
CA ASP A 115 -13.77 1.98 -13.67
C ASP A 115 -14.99 2.45 -14.46
N MET A 116 -14.98 2.21 -15.77
CA MET A 116 -16.15 2.49 -16.61
C MET A 116 -17.21 1.40 -16.39
N PRO A 117 -18.52 1.67 -16.57
CA PRO A 117 -19.58 0.67 -16.35
C PRO A 117 -19.44 -0.62 -17.18
N GLN A 118 -18.67 -0.62 -18.26
CA GLN A 118 -18.41 -1.81 -19.08
C GLN A 118 -17.31 -2.73 -18.53
N THR A 119 -16.69 -2.38 -17.40
CA THR A 119 -15.54 -3.09 -16.81
C THR A 119 -15.87 -4.55 -16.47
N ASP A 120 -17.05 -4.78 -15.90
CA ASP A 120 -17.55 -6.10 -15.48
C ASP A 120 -17.43 -7.16 -16.57
N GLN A 121 -17.79 -6.79 -17.80
CA GLN A 121 -17.82 -7.70 -18.94
C GLN A 121 -16.42 -8.07 -19.43
N LEU A 122 -15.44 -7.18 -19.23
CA LEU A 122 -14.09 -7.33 -19.78
C LEU A 122 -13.14 -8.04 -18.82
N TYR A 123 -13.28 -7.78 -17.52
CA TYR A 123 -12.33 -8.25 -16.51
C TYR A 123 -12.92 -9.23 -15.51
N GLY A 124 -14.25 -9.45 -15.55
CA GLY A 124 -14.93 -10.38 -14.67
C GLY A 124 -15.14 -9.89 -13.24
N TYR A 125 -14.75 -8.65 -12.94
CA TYR A 125 -14.93 -7.97 -11.65
C TYR A 125 -15.84 -6.76 -11.81
N SER A 126 -16.73 -6.54 -10.84
CA SER A 126 -17.64 -5.41 -10.94
C SER A 126 -16.93 -4.07 -10.78
N ALA A 127 -17.58 -2.95 -11.13
CA ALA A 127 -17.18 -1.58 -10.77
C ALA A 127 -17.86 -1.03 -9.48
N LEU A 128 -18.87 -1.72 -8.93
CA LEU A 128 -19.35 -1.50 -7.56
C LEU A 128 -19.47 -2.80 -6.74
N PRO A 129 -19.33 -2.78 -5.40
CA PRO A 129 -19.62 -3.94 -4.58
C PRO A 129 -21.10 -4.33 -4.73
N ASP A 130 -21.35 -5.60 -5.01
CA ASP A 130 -22.70 -6.15 -5.14
C ASP A 130 -22.88 -7.31 -4.16
N PRO A 131 -23.84 -7.22 -3.21
CA PRO A 131 -24.16 -8.32 -2.31
C PRO A 131 -24.52 -9.64 -3.02
N GLN A 132 -25.01 -9.57 -4.25
CA GLN A 132 -25.45 -10.72 -5.05
C GLN A 132 -24.37 -11.24 -6.00
N ASN A 133 -23.33 -10.46 -6.28
CA ASN A 133 -22.23 -10.83 -7.17
C ASN A 133 -20.90 -10.83 -6.41
N HIS A 134 -20.31 -12.01 -6.26
CA HIS A 134 -19.10 -12.21 -5.46
C HIS A 134 -17.81 -11.73 -6.12
N ASN A 135 -17.87 -11.19 -7.34
CA ASN A 135 -16.69 -10.76 -8.08
C ASN A 135 -16.32 -9.30 -7.76
N TRP A 136 -15.90 -9.08 -6.51
CA TRP A 136 -15.34 -7.82 -6.02
C TRP A 136 -14.00 -8.08 -5.32
N ILE A 137 -13.18 -7.04 -5.18
CA ILE A 137 -11.84 -7.13 -4.56
C ILE A 137 -11.87 -7.28 -3.03
N ILE A 138 -13.07 -7.23 -2.43
CA ILE A 138 -13.35 -7.40 -1.00
C ILE A 138 -14.62 -8.25 -0.88
N PRO A 139 -14.71 -9.16 0.12
CA PRO A 139 -15.95 -9.90 0.38
C PRO A 139 -17.18 -9.00 0.51
N SER A 140 -18.29 -9.36 -0.14
CA SER A 140 -19.49 -8.51 -0.22
C SER A 140 -20.20 -8.28 1.12
N ASN A 141 -19.96 -9.15 2.11
CA ASN A 141 -20.46 -9.03 3.48
C ASN A 141 -19.50 -8.28 4.41
N TYR A 142 -18.40 -7.72 3.89
CA TYR A 142 -17.42 -7.01 4.71
C TYR A 142 -18.02 -5.76 5.34
N GLN A 143 -17.78 -5.59 6.64
CA GLN A 143 -18.18 -4.40 7.38
C GLN A 143 -16.95 -3.67 7.91
N TYR A 144 -16.90 -2.38 7.66
CA TYR A 144 -15.91 -1.49 8.23
C TYR A 144 -16.58 -0.56 9.23
N ARG A 145 -16.18 -0.65 10.50
CA ARG A 145 -16.73 0.16 11.61
C ARG A 145 -18.26 0.12 11.70
N GLY A 146 -18.83 -1.06 11.44
CA GLY A 146 -20.27 -1.31 11.48
C GLY A 146 -21.05 -0.85 10.25
N GLN A 147 -20.37 -0.36 9.20
CA GLN A 147 -20.96 0.03 7.93
C GLN A 147 -20.57 -0.99 6.84
N PRO A 148 -21.48 -1.38 5.94
CA PRO A 148 -21.13 -2.13 4.73
C PRO A 148 -20.03 -1.42 3.93
N ILE A 149 -19.12 -2.19 3.32
CA ILE A 149 -18.09 -1.63 2.42
C ILE A 149 -18.69 -0.81 1.27
N ALA A 150 -19.88 -1.19 0.79
CA ALA A 150 -20.60 -0.47 -0.26
C ALA A 150 -20.87 1.00 0.09
N ASP A 151 -21.09 1.33 1.37
CA ASP A 151 -21.37 2.69 1.82
C ASP A 151 -20.13 3.59 1.81
N LEU A 152 -18.93 3.00 1.70
CA LEU A 152 -17.67 3.73 1.54
C LEU A 152 -17.32 3.98 0.07
N VAL A 153 -17.93 3.25 -0.86
CA VAL A 153 -17.54 3.30 -2.28
C VAL A 153 -18.24 4.44 -3.00
N GLN A 154 -17.43 5.32 -3.58
CA GLN A 154 -17.87 6.34 -4.52
C GLN A 154 -17.39 5.99 -5.92
N HIS A 155 -18.33 5.78 -6.83
CA HIS A 155 -18.02 5.58 -8.25
C HIS A 155 -17.81 6.92 -8.93
N ILE A 156 -16.61 7.16 -9.46
CA ILE A 156 -16.26 8.35 -10.24
C ILE A 156 -15.63 7.86 -11.53
N PRO A 157 -16.41 7.52 -12.56
CA PRO A 157 -15.88 6.90 -13.75
C PRO A 157 -14.96 7.86 -14.52
N SER A 158 -13.87 7.31 -14.99
CA SER A 158 -12.87 7.94 -15.85
C SER A 158 -13.35 8.13 -17.30
N SER A 159 -14.48 8.82 -17.46
CA SER A 159 -15.22 8.98 -18.72
C SER A 159 -14.39 9.53 -19.88
N PHE A 160 -13.30 10.27 -19.59
CA PHE A 160 -12.33 10.71 -20.59
C PHE A 160 -11.75 9.55 -21.42
N ARG A 161 -11.75 8.32 -20.90
CA ARG A 161 -11.30 7.12 -21.63
C ARG A 161 -12.21 6.75 -22.80
N ALA A 162 -13.50 7.08 -22.73
CA ALA A 162 -14.48 6.81 -23.79
C ALA A 162 -14.37 7.79 -24.97
N LEU A 163 -13.70 8.93 -24.79
CA LEU A 163 -13.49 9.91 -25.86
C LEU A 163 -12.42 9.43 -26.87
N PRO A 164 -12.49 9.81 -28.15
CA PRO A 164 -11.50 9.40 -29.15
C PRO A 164 -10.08 9.87 -28.82
N LEU A 165 -9.06 9.06 -29.10
CA LEU A 165 -7.65 9.33 -28.74
C LEU A 165 -7.09 10.59 -29.44
N GLU A 166 -7.62 10.91 -30.61
CA GLU A 166 -7.29 12.07 -31.42
C GLU A 166 -7.81 13.39 -30.81
N ASP A 167 -8.90 13.34 -30.03
CA ASP A 167 -9.45 14.52 -29.36
C ASP A 167 -8.73 14.80 -28.04
N LYS A 168 -7.46 15.17 -28.16
CA LYS A 168 -6.58 15.44 -27.02
C LYS A 168 -7.13 16.55 -26.11
N SER A 169 -7.81 17.54 -26.67
CA SER A 169 -8.36 18.67 -25.92
C SER A 169 -9.53 18.23 -25.05
N ALA A 170 -10.53 17.54 -25.62
CA ALA A 170 -11.67 17.06 -24.86
C ALA A 170 -11.24 16.02 -23.81
N ARG A 171 -10.31 15.12 -24.15
CA ARG A 171 -9.75 14.14 -23.20
C ARG A 171 -9.05 14.80 -22.02
N ARG A 172 -8.23 15.82 -22.27
CA ARG A 172 -7.57 16.58 -21.21
C ARG A 172 -8.60 17.25 -20.30
N HIS A 173 -9.57 17.96 -20.88
CA HIS A 173 -10.61 18.63 -20.09
C HIS A 173 -11.42 17.65 -19.24
N ALA A 174 -11.88 16.54 -19.83
CA ALA A 174 -12.64 15.52 -19.10
C ALA A 174 -11.82 14.82 -18.01
N LYS A 175 -10.50 14.68 -18.20
CA LYS A 175 -9.59 14.18 -17.16
C LYS A 175 -9.43 15.19 -16.01
N GLU A 176 -9.32 16.47 -16.32
CA GLU A 176 -9.30 17.53 -15.31
C GLU A 176 -10.60 17.54 -14.49
N GLU A 177 -11.76 17.35 -15.12
CA GLU A 177 -13.04 17.23 -14.41
C GLU A 177 -13.12 15.96 -13.55
N PHE A 178 -12.58 14.83 -14.03
CA PHE A 178 -12.45 13.62 -13.22
C PHE A 178 -11.61 13.88 -11.95
N GLU A 179 -10.42 14.45 -12.08
CA GLU A 179 -9.55 14.71 -10.90
C GLU A 179 -10.19 15.74 -9.94
N LYS A 180 -10.91 16.75 -10.46
CA LYS A 180 -11.70 17.66 -9.63
C LYS A 180 -12.80 16.95 -8.87
N ALA A 181 -13.52 16.02 -9.49
CA ALA A 181 -14.57 15.26 -8.82
C ALA A 181 -14.01 14.39 -7.69
N VAL A 182 -12.84 13.77 -7.89
CA VAL A 182 -12.14 13.04 -6.82
C VAL A 182 -11.76 13.97 -5.66
N LEU A 183 -11.20 15.14 -5.94
CA LEU A 183 -10.88 16.15 -4.91
C LEU A 183 -12.13 16.65 -4.16
N GLN A 184 -13.22 16.92 -4.88
CA GLN A 184 -14.48 17.35 -4.28
C GLN A 184 -15.04 16.29 -3.34
N TYR A 185 -15.00 15.02 -3.74
CA TYR A 185 -15.40 13.93 -2.87
C TYR A 185 -14.47 13.80 -1.65
N ALA A 186 -13.15 13.88 -1.85
CA ALA A 186 -12.18 13.85 -0.76
C ALA A 186 -12.42 14.96 0.27
N ASP A 187 -12.71 16.19 -0.17
CA ASP A 187 -13.11 17.31 0.70
C ASP A 187 -14.43 17.05 1.44
N GLN A 188 -15.45 16.54 0.74
CA GLN A 188 -16.75 16.19 1.33
C GLN A 188 -16.63 15.17 2.47
N VAL A 189 -15.77 14.17 2.30
CA VAL A 189 -15.49 13.16 3.35
C VAL A 189 -14.36 13.58 4.29
N GLN A 190 -13.86 14.81 4.16
CA GLN A 190 -12.80 15.41 4.96
C GLN A 190 -11.54 14.52 5.02
N ALA A 191 -11.06 14.07 3.86
CA ALA A 191 -9.82 13.30 3.77
C ALA A 191 -8.60 14.20 4.03
N ASP A 192 -7.58 13.64 4.69
CA ASP A 192 -6.27 14.28 4.86
C ASP A 192 -5.32 13.91 3.71
N VAL A 193 -5.48 12.71 3.15
CA VAL A 193 -4.64 12.15 2.08
C VAL A 193 -5.45 11.25 1.14
N ILE A 194 -5.06 11.24 -0.13
CA ILE A 194 -5.53 10.27 -1.13
C ILE A 194 -4.44 9.21 -1.33
N LEU A 195 -4.77 7.94 -1.09
CA LEU A 195 -3.93 6.79 -1.44
C LEU A 195 -4.35 6.24 -2.80
N SER A 196 -3.48 6.35 -3.79
CA SER A 196 -3.56 5.61 -5.06
C SER A 196 -3.08 4.18 -4.85
N ASP A 197 -3.96 3.21 -5.11
CA ASP A 197 -3.63 1.79 -5.18
C ASP A 197 -4.09 1.24 -6.52
N HIS A 198 -3.14 1.00 -7.43
CA HIS A 198 -3.40 0.58 -8.81
C HIS A 198 -4.40 1.49 -9.53
N LEU A 199 -4.33 2.80 -9.33
CA LEU A 199 -5.11 3.74 -10.13
C LEU A 199 -4.46 3.84 -11.52
N MET A 200 -5.14 3.33 -12.55
CA MET A 200 -4.54 3.10 -13.87
C MET A 200 -4.54 4.32 -14.79
N LEU A 201 -4.30 5.51 -14.23
CA LEU A 201 -4.07 6.76 -14.93
C LEU A 201 -2.89 7.49 -14.30
N LYS A 202 -2.22 8.31 -15.10
CA LYS A 202 -1.30 9.32 -14.57
C LYS A 202 -2.14 10.41 -13.88
N ILE A 203 -1.92 10.68 -12.61
CA ILE A 203 -2.51 11.83 -11.93
C ILE A 203 -1.74 13.08 -12.36
N GLU A 204 -2.43 14.13 -12.78
CA GLU A 204 -1.80 15.35 -13.33
C GLU A 204 -1.93 16.57 -12.41
N ARG A 205 -3.00 16.69 -11.62
CA ARG A 205 -3.28 17.89 -10.82
C ARG A 205 -3.70 17.60 -9.39
N MET A 206 -4.37 16.48 -9.14
CA MET A 206 -4.88 16.13 -7.81
C MET A 206 -3.80 16.22 -6.72
N HIS A 207 -2.58 15.78 -7.04
CA HIS A 207 -1.42 15.81 -6.15
C HIS A 207 -0.92 17.22 -5.77
N THR A 208 -1.30 18.25 -6.52
CA THR A 208 -0.94 19.66 -6.24
C THR A 208 -1.90 20.33 -5.26
N VAL A 209 -3.07 19.75 -5.03
CA VAL A 209 -4.13 20.31 -4.17
C VAL A 209 -4.18 19.62 -2.81
N MET A 210 -4.00 18.30 -2.81
CA MET A 210 -4.06 17.47 -1.60
C MET A 210 -2.92 16.46 -1.61
N PRO A 211 -2.31 16.15 -0.45
CA PRO A 211 -1.39 15.02 -0.31
C PRO A 211 -1.95 13.78 -1.01
N THR A 212 -1.25 13.34 -2.05
CA THR A 212 -1.62 12.16 -2.82
C THR A 212 -0.41 11.25 -2.88
N VAL A 213 -0.58 10.03 -2.38
CA VAL A 213 0.49 9.03 -2.27
C VAL A 213 0.13 7.79 -3.07
N ASN A 214 1.12 7.08 -3.58
CA ASN A 214 0.94 5.84 -4.32
C ASN A 214 1.66 4.70 -3.59
N ILE A 215 1.03 3.53 -3.56
CA ILE A 215 1.66 2.29 -3.09
C ILE A 215 2.04 1.41 -4.29
N HIS A 216 3.33 1.39 -4.59
CA HIS A 216 3.91 0.67 -5.72
C HIS A 216 4.40 -0.73 -5.31
N PRO A 217 4.12 -1.81 -6.06
CA PRO A 217 4.52 -3.19 -5.73
C PRO A 217 5.97 -3.52 -6.12
N ALA A 218 6.88 -2.56 -6.00
CA ALA A 218 8.33 -2.76 -6.10
C ALA A 218 9.10 -1.62 -5.42
N VAL A 219 10.42 -1.78 -5.33
CA VAL A 219 11.33 -0.74 -4.87
C VAL A 219 11.49 0.32 -5.95
N THR A 220 11.25 1.60 -5.65
CA THR A 220 11.41 2.70 -6.62
C THR A 220 12.63 3.58 -6.34
N ARG A 221 13.32 3.33 -5.22
CA ARG A 221 14.49 4.08 -4.79
C ARG A 221 15.64 3.97 -5.81
N PRO A 222 16.20 5.08 -6.33
CA PRO A 222 17.18 5.06 -7.43
C PRO A 222 18.49 4.30 -7.16
N ASP A 223 18.93 4.28 -5.91
CA ASP A 223 20.19 3.64 -5.50
C ASP A 223 20.02 2.14 -5.18
N SER A 224 18.80 1.60 -5.27
CA SER A 224 18.55 0.17 -5.09
C SER A 224 18.92 -0.61 -6.35
N PRO A 225 19.72 -1.70 -6.25
CA PRO A 225 19.98 -2.59 -7.39
C PRO A 225 18.71 -3.32 -7.86
N TYR A 226 17.64 -3.29 -7.07
CA TYR A 226 16.36 -3.92 -7.35
C TYR A 226 15.30 -2.92 -7.83
N MET A 227 15.68 -1.66 -8.11
CA MET A 227 14.76 -0.63 -8.57
C MET A 227 13.91 -1.11 -9.75
N CYS A 228 12.59 -0.96 -9.67
CA CYS A 228 11.64 -1.31 -10.72
C CYS A 228 10.45 -0.34 -10.68
N ARG A 229 10.29 0.45 -11.75
CA ARG A 229 9.25 1.48 -11.92
C ARG A 229 8.42 1.17 -13.16
N GLY A 230 7.22 1.73 -13.26
CA GLY A 230 6.36 1.60 -14.43
C GLY A 230 5.36 0.45 -14.33
N LYS A 231 4.98 -0.13 -15.48
CA LYS A 231 3.69 -0.85 -15.64
C LYS A 231 3.77 -2.38 -15.64
N ILE A 232 4.94 -2.97 -15.89
CA ILE A 232 5.10 -4.43 -16.09
C ILE A 232 5.95 -5.06 -14.98
N ILE A 233 5.66 -4.65 -13.74
CA ILE A 233 6.49 -4.91 -12.56
C ILE A 233 6.69 -6.40 -12.30
N THR A 234 5.61 -7.18 -12.18
CA THR A 234 5.69 -8.62 -11.89
C THR A 234 6.49 -9.38 -12.95
N ALA A 235 6.24 -9.08 -14.23
CA ALA A 235 6.96 -9.70 -15.35
C ALA A 235 8.45 -9.35 -15.32
N GLU A 236 8.79 -8.10 -15.00
CA GLU A 236 10.19 -7.67 -14.88
C GLU A 236 10.91 -8.35 -13.71
N ILE A 237 10.25 -8.48 -12.55
CA ILE A 237 10.77 -9.21 -11.39
C ILE A 237 11.05 -10.68 -11.75
N ILE A 238 10.11 -11.36 -12.40
CA ILE A 238 10.26 -12.75 -12.82
C ILE A 238 11.41 -12.90 -13.82
N ASN A 239 11.52 -11.98 -14.79
CA ASN A 239 12.59 -12.00 -15.77
C ASN A 239 13.97 -11.85 -15.10
N ARG A 240 14.10 -10.92 -14.14
CA ARG A 240 15.34 -10.76 -13.35
C ARG A 240 15.67 -12.02 -12.54
N ALA A 241 14.67 -12.64 -11.91
CA ALA A 241 14.85 -13.87 -11.15
C ALA A 241 15.35 -15.03 -12.03
N ASN A 242 14.75 -15.20 -13.21
CA ASN A 242 15.12 -16.26 -14.15
C ASN A 242 16.53 -16.06 -14.74
N GLN A 243 16.96 -14.82 -14.92
CA GLN A 243 18.31 -14.52 -15.42
C GLN A 243 19.39 -14.76 -14.36
N ASN A 244 19.12 -14.43 -13.11
CA ASN A 244 20.12 -14.42 -12.03
C ASN A 244 19.99 -15.62 -11.06
N GLY A 245 19.02 -16.52 -11.28
CA GLY A 245 18.63 -17.60 -10.36
C GLY A 245 17.74 -17.12 -9.20
N SER A 246 17.87 -15.86 -8.79
CA SER A 246 16.97 -15.17 -7.85
C SER A 246 17.07 -13.65 -8.01
N THR A 247 16.08 -12.92 -7.52
CA THR A 247 16.12 -11.47 -7.34
C THR A 247 15.48 -11.08 -6.01
N GLN A 248 15.65 -9.84 -5.59
CA GLN A 248 14.85 -9.23 -4.53
C GLN A 248 13.92 -8.17 -5.13
N THR A 249 12.84 -7.87 -4.40
CA THR A 249 11.87 -6.82 -4.69
C THR A 249 11.18 -6.43 -3.37
N GLY A 250 10.14 -5.60 -3.43
CA GLY A 250 9.25 -5.35 -2.32
C GLY A 250 8.18 -4.34 -2.68
N ALA A 251 8.10 -3.22 -1.97
CA ALA A 251 7.10 -2.19 -2.22
C ALA A 251 7.61 -0.80 -1.84
N THR A 252 6.98 0.24 -2.39
CA THR A 252 7.30 1.63 -2.06
C THR A 252 6.03 2.45 -1.89
N LEU A 253 5.91 3.15 -0.76
CA LEU A 253 4.93 4.20 -0.54
C LEU A 253 5.61 5.55 -0.79
N HIS A 254 5.11 6.32 -1.74
CA HIS A 254 5.71 7.60 -2.12
C HIS A 254 4.65 8.63 -2.50
N PHE A 255 4.99 9.91 -2.43
CA PHE A 255 4.16 10.98 -3.00
C PHE A 255 4.08 10.86 -4.52
N ILE A 256 2.95 11.26 -5.08
CA ILE A 256 2.82 11.42 -6.53
C ILE A 256 3.32 12.80 -6.93
N ASN A 257 4.05 12.86 -8.05
CA ASN A 257 4.44 14.08 -8.74
C ASN A 257 4.19 13.92 -10.25
N ASP A 258 4.77 14.81 -11.05
CA ASP A 258 4.66 14.76 -12.51
C ASP A 258 5.38 13.57 -13.16
N ASN A 259 6.21 12.84 -12.42
CA ASN A 259 6.98 11.70 -12.89
C ASN A 259 6.39 10.38 -12.39
N PHE A 260 6.57 9.30 -13.15
CA PHE A 260 6.08 7.98 -12.74
C PHE A 260 7.00 7.38 -11.67
N ASP A 261 6.41 7.02 -10.54
CA ASP A 261 7.06 6.26 -9.45
C ASP A 261 8.36 6.91 -8.93
N ASP A 262 8.43 8.25 -8.95
CA ASP A 262 9.64 9.03 -8.67
C ASP A 262 9.44 10.13 -7.62
N GLY A 263 8.26 10.24 -7.03
CA GLY A 263 8.04 11.22 -5.98
C GLY A 263 8.74 10.86 -4.66
N LEU A 264 8.69 11.80 -3.72
CA LEU A 264 9.32 11.66 -2.42
C LEU A 264 8.86 10.38 -1.72
N ILE A 265 9.81 9.50 -1.42
CA ILE A 265 9.54 8.21 -0.76
C ILE A 265 9.23 8.47 0.72
N ILE A 266 8.13 7.88 1.19
CA ILE A 266 7.70 7.91 2.59
C ILE A 266 8.28 6.68 3.31
N ALA A 267 8.11 5.51 2.69
CA ALA A 267 8.64 4.26 3.17
C ALA A 267 8.86 3.27 2.02
N ASP A 268 9.85 2.40 2.13
CA ASP A 268 10.07 1.29 1.20
C ASP A 268 10.42 -0.02 1.93
N ALA A 269 10.28 -1.11 1.20
CA ALA A 269 10.61 -2.47 1.60
C ALA A 269 11.29 -3.16 0.42
N ASP A 270 12.42 -3.84 0.62
CA ASP A 270 13.20 -4.50 -0.43
C ASP A 270 13.60 -5.95 -0.09
N HIS A 271 12.88 -6.58 0.83
CA HIS A 271 13.24 -7.89 1.41
C HIS A 271 12.55 -9.10 0.77
N VAL A 272 11.68 -8.93 -0.22
CA VAL A 272 10.94 -10.04 -0.82
C VAL A 272 11.84 -10.77 -1.81
N GLN A 273 12.26 -11.98 -1.46
CA GLN A 273 13.09 -12.81 -2.32
C GLN A 273 12.25 -13.62 -3.31
N ILE A 274 12.53 -13.47 -4.60
CA ILE A 274 11.89 -14.21 -5.68
C ILE A 274 12.90 -15.14 -6.34
N MET A 275 12.56 -16.42 -6.42
CA MET A 275 13.41 -17.44 -7.03
C MET A 275 13.06 -17.61 -8.52
N SER A 276 14.03 -18.07 -9.30
CA SER A 276 13.78 -18.52 -10.67
C SER A 276 12.67 -19.58 -10.70
N GLY A 277 11.73 -19.46 -11.63
CA GLY A 277 10.61 -20.39 -11.78
C GLY A 277 9.41 -20.17 -10.84
N THR A 278 9.45 -19.16 -9.96
CA THR A 278 8.26 -18.75 -9.19
C THR A 278 7.15 -18.29 -10.14
N SER A 279 5.91 -18.74 -9.93
CA SER A 279 4.77 -18.35 -10.75
C SER A 279 4.36 -16.90 -10.50
N GLU A 280 3.70 -16.29 -11.48
CA GLU A 280 3.21 -14.90 -11.40
C GLU A 280 2.26 -14.68 -10.22
N GLU A 281 1.33 -15.61 -9.99
CA GLU A 281 0.42 -15.58 -8.85
C GLU A 281 1.16 -15.62 -7.52
N LEU A 282 2.23 -16.42 -7.41
CA LEU A 282 2.99 -16.52 -6.18
C LEU A 282 3.85 -15.27 -5.95
N VAL A 283 4.47 -14.71 -7.01
CA VAL A 283 5.18 -13.42 -6.90
C VAL A 283 4.25 -12.32 -6.41
N ARG A 284 3.07 -12.17 -7.01
CA ARG A 284 2.05 -11.20 -6.56
C ARG A 284 1.65 -11.45 -5.11
N HIS A 285 1.32 -12.69 -4.77
CA HIS A 285 0.97 -13.04 -3.40
C HIS A 285 2.06 -12.63 -2.41
N GLN A 286 3.31 -13.02 -2.65
CA GLN A 286 4.44 -12.68 -1.77
C GLN A 286 4.65 -11.17 -1.65
N VAL A 287 4.67 -10.44 -2.77
CA VAL A 287 4.83 -8.98 -2.77
C VAL A 287 3.71 -8.30 -1.97
N TYR A 288 2.45 -8.71 -2.17
CA TYR A 288 1.33 -8.14 -1.42
C TYR A 288 1.42 -8.46 0.08
N GLN A 289 1.58 -9.73 0.44
CA GLN A 289 1.50 -10.16 1.84
C GLN A 289 2.74 -9.81 2.66
N GLU A 290 3.94 -9.88 2.07
CA GLU A 290 5.20 -9.70 2.79
C GLU A 290 5.71 -8.26 2.78
N ALA A 291 5.32 -7.45 1.79
CA ALA A 291 5.79 -6.07 1.64
C ALA A 291 4.66 -5.05 1.52
N LYS A 292 3.88 -5.08 0.43
CA LYS A 292 2.97 -3.98 0.06
C LYS A 292 1.92 -3.68 1.13
N ASN A 293 1.20 -4.71 1.60
CA ASN A 293 0.13 -4.57 2.58
C ASN A 293 0.63 -4.09 3.95
N PRO A 294 1.67 -4.68 4.57
CA PRO A 294 2.18 -4.15 5.83
C PRO A 294 2.86 -2.77 5.65
N LEU A 295 3.54 -2.51 4.53
CA LEU A 295 4.19 -1.23 4.26
C LEU A 295 3.19 -0.08 4.14
N VAL A 296 2.04 -0.26 3.48
CA VAL A 296 1.07 0.84 3.37
C VAL A 296 0.53 1.25 4.74
N ILE A 297 0.32 0.30 5.65
CA ILE A 297 -0.24 0.56 6.98
C ILE A 297 0.79 1.33 7.80
N GLU A 298 2.01 0.81 7.92
CA GLU A 298 3.08 1.45 8.70
C GLU A 298 3.51 2.78 8.07
N GLY A 299 3.57 2.84 6.73
CA GLY A 299 3.93 4.03 5.98
C GLY A 299 2.91 5.15 6.11
N LEU A 300 1.60 4.85 6.13
CA LEU A 300 0.57 5.84 6.41
C LEU A 300 0.61 6.33 7.85
N ILE A 301 0.90 5.46 8.83
CA ILE A 301 1.13 5.88 10.21
C ILE A 301 2.35 6.80 10.30
N HIS A 302 3.43 6.45 9.61
CA HIS A 302 4.64 7.29 9.54
C HIS A 302 4.35 8.64 8.89
N LEU A 303 3.58 8.66 7.80
CA LEU A 303 3.10 9.89 7.16
C LEU A 303 2.28 10.74 8.14
N ALA A 304 1.31 10.14 8.85
CA ALA A 304 0.47 10.85 9.81
C ALA A 304 1.31 11.54 10.90
N ASN A 305 2.33 10.84 11.39
CA ASN A 305 3.23 11.34 12.43
C ASN A 305 4.17 12.44 11.95
N ASN A 306 4.40 12.55 10.63
CA ASN A 306 5.39 13.44 10.03
C ASN A 306 4.79 14.32 8.91
N MET A 307 3.48 14.54 8.92
CA MET A 307 2.77 15.20 7.81
C MET A 307 3.37 16.58 7.52
N ASP A 308 3.66 17.38 8.55
CA ASP A 308 4.26 18.71 8.39
C ASP A 308 5.63 18.67 7.69
N TYR A 309 6.48 17.70 8.05
CA TYR A 309 7.77 17.51 7.41
C TYR A 309 7.58 17.20 5.92
N PHE A 310 6.69 16.27 5.60
CA PHE A 310 6.47 15.86 4.22
C PHE A 310 5.85 16.96 3.37
N CYS A 311 4.88 17.71 3.91
CA CYS A 311 4.28 18.86 3.23
C CYS A 311 5.32 19.96 2.93
N GLN A 312 6.27 20.18 3.84
CA GLN A 312 7.37 21.13 3.60
C GLN A 312 8.35 20.61 2.54
N ALA A 313 8.71 19.33 2.60
CA ALA A 313 9.65 18.72 1.66
C ALA A 313 9.09 18.66 0.23
N THR A 314 7.80 18.34 0.06
CA THR A 314 7.15 18.35 -1.26
C THR A 314 7.04 19.78 -1.82
N ALA A 315 6.74 20.77 -0.98
CA ALA A 315 6.71 22.17 -1.40
C ALA A 315 8.11 22.69 -1.82
N ALA A 316 9.17 22.33 -1.09
CA ALA A 316 10.53 22.71 -1.43
C ALA A 316 10.99 22.12 -2.77
N ASN A 317 10.73 20.83 -3.00
CA ASN A 317 11.06 20.15 -4.25
C ASN A 317 10.36 20.80 -5.46
N ALA A 318 9.09 21.22 -5.29
CA ALA A 318 8.36 21.91 -6.36
C ALA A 318 8.99 23.28 -6.72
N VAL A 319 9.56 23.99 -5.75
CA VAL A 319 10.26 25.27 -6.00
C VAL A 319 11.59 25.05 -6.74
N GLU A 320 12.37 24.04 -6.35
CA GLU A 320 13.63 23.71 -7.03
C GLU A 320 13.40 23.28 -8.49
N GLU A 321 12.39 22.44 -8.74
CA GLU A 321 12.04 21.99 -10.09
C GLU A 321 11.63 23.17 -11.00
N GLN A 322 10.84 24.11 -10.48
CA GLN A 322 10.47 25.33 -11.22
C GLN A 322 11.69 26.22 -11.53
N GLN A 323 12.61 26.39 -10.58
CA GLN A 323 13.85 27.16 -10.81
C GLN A 323 14.73 26.52 -11.90
N HIS A 324 14.81 25.20 -11.95
CA HIS A 324 15.54 24.50 -13.00
C HIS A 324 14.92 24.70 -14.39
N VAL A 325 13.59 24.68 -14.49
CA VAL A 325 12.87 24.95 -15.74
C VAL A 325 13.09 26.40 -16.21
N ASP A 326 12.97 27.37 -15.31
CA ASP A 326 13.15 28.79 -15.63
C ASP A 326 14.61 29.07 -16.06
N ASN A 327 15.58 28.45 -15.41
CA ASN A 327 16.99 28.56 -15.79
C ASN A 327 17.28 27.91 -17.17
N ALA A 328 16.68 26.76 -17.46
CA ALA A 328 16.80 26.12 -18.77
C ALA A 328 16.16 26.95 -19.89
N ALA A 329 14.99 27.55 -19.63
CA ALA A 329 14.33 28.47 -20.55
C ALA A 329 15.18 29.72 -20.82
N ASN A 330 15.78 30.31 -19.77
CA ASN A 330 16.66 31.47 -19.90
C ASN A 330 17.96 31.16 -20.68
N VAL A 331 18.52 29.95 -20.54
CA VAL A 331 19.66 29.50 -21.37
C VAL A 331 19.27 29.35 -22.84
N LEU A 332 18.04 28.90 -23.13
CA LEU A 332 17.53 28.77 -24.50
C LEU A 332 17.29 30.13 -25.16
N VAL A 333 16.70 31.08 -24.42
CA VAL A 333 16.44 32.46 -24.89
C VAL A 333 17.74 33.22 -25.14
N ASN A 334 18.78 33.01 -24.33
CA ASN A 334 20.10 33.62 -24.54
C ASN A 334 20.93 32.97 -25.66
N ARG A 335 20.43 31.90 -26.29
CA ARG A 335 21.08 31.20 -27.42
C ARG A 335 20.35 31.42 -28.76
N LEU A 336 19.24 32.17 -28.77
CA LEU A 336 18.51 32.60 -29.97
C LEU A 336 18.82 34.06 -30.28
#